data_AF-G7W0S6-F1
#
_entry.id   AF-G7W0S6-F1
#
_cell.length_a   1.000
_cell.length_b   1.000
_cell.length_c   1.000
_cell.angle_alpha   90.00
_cell.angle_beta   90.00
_cell.angle_gamma   90.00
#
_symmetry.space_group_name_H-M   'P 1'
#
loop_
_entity.id
_entity.type
_entity.pdbx_description
1 polymer ?
#
loop_
_entity_poly.entity_id
_entity_poly.type
_entity_poly.pdbx_seq_one_letter_code
_entity_poly.pdbx_strand_id
1 'polypeptide(L)'
;MLKALDAQLQKINLQGFIYVADSAAMTRETLEQARQAGAYLITRGGNNLKIVKQADQQEADGSSPQAFATSNTSARYRVQEFAADYEGHPLRLVVVESSALKIRRKPTPWRSKWARSTSGSRKP
;
A
#
# COMPACT_ATOMS: atom_id res chain seq x y z
N MET A 1 19.24 13.46 6.31
CA MET A 1 19.20 13.96 4.91
C MET A 1 18.01 14.88 4.67
N LEU A 2 16.79 14.47 5.02
CA LEU A 2 15.56 15.24 4.75
C LEU A 2 15.54 16.62 5.43
N LYS A 3 16.09 16.73 6.64
CA LYS A 3 16.27 18.02 7.32
C LYS A 3 17.12 19.04 6.55
N ALA A 4 18.20 18.56 5.94
CA ALA A 4 19.09 19.43 5.17
C ALA A 4 18.39 19.93 3.90
N LEU A 5 17.56 19.08 3.29
CA LEU A 5 16.75 19.44 2.13
C LEU A 5 15.66 20.46 2.51
N ASP A 6 14.95 20.25 3.62
CA ASP A 6 13.96 21.20 4.13
C ASP A 6 14.57 22.60 4.36
N ALA A 7 15.73 22.65 5.02
CA ALA A 7 16.46 23.89 5.24
C ALA A 7 16.90 24.59 3.93
N GLN A 8 17.11 23.84 2.84
CA GLN A 8 17.37 24.41 1.51
C GLN A 8 16.10 24.92 0.84
N LEU A 9 14.98 24.21 0.98
CA LEU A 9 13.69 24.60 0.41
C LEU A 9 13.12 25.87 1.07
N GLN A 10 13.31 26.02 2.37
CA GLN A 10 12.92 27.24 3.10
C GLN A 10 13.66 28.48 2.57
N LYS A 11 14.92 28.35 2.13
CA LYS A 11 15.69 29.47 1.54
C LYS A 11 15.10 29.99 0.23
N ILE A 12 14.31 29.16 -0.46
CA ILE A 12 13.63 29.49 -1.72
C ILE A 12 12.10 29.61 -1.53
N ASN A 13 11.65 29.75 -0.28
CA ASN A 13 10.25 29.96 0.09
C ASN A 13 9.28 28.86 -0.40
N LEU A 14 9.79 27.64 -0.60
CA LEU A 14 8.98 26.46 -0.90
C LEU A 14 8.57 25.78 0.41
N GLN A 15 7.26 25.57 0.58
CA GLN A 15 6.70 24.97 1.79
C GLN A 15 6.42 23.48 1.56
N GLY A 16 7.15 22.64 2.30
CA GLY A 16 6.98 21.20 2.28
C GLY A 16 7.37 20.55 0.96
N PHE A 17 7.54 19.24 1.00
CA PHE A 17 7.83 18.44 -0.18
C PHE A 17 7.30 17.02 0.01
N ILE A 18 7.12 16.32 -1.11
CA ILE A 18 6.78 14.90 -1.12
C ILE A 18 8.06 14.11 -1.34
N TYR A 19 8.44 13.31 -0.34
CA TYR A 19 9.56 12.39 -0.44
C TYR A 19 9.05 11.01 -0.88
N VAL A 20 9.44 10.57 -2.08
CA VAL A 20 9.10 9.25 -2.62
C VAL A 20 10.32 8.35 -2.51
N ALA A 21 10.20 7.24 -1.78
CA ALA A 21 11.31 6.32 -1.54
C ALA A 21 10.86 4.86 -1.57
N ASP A 22 11.84 3.94 -1.64
CA ASP A 22 11.56 2.51 -1.58
C ASP A 22 11.26 2.04 -0.14
N SER A 23 10.96 0.74 0.02
CA SER A 23 10.57 0.18 1.33
C SER A 23 11.67 0.23 2.39
N ALA A 24 12.95 0.34 2.02
CA ALA A 24 14.04 0.48 2.98
C ALA A 24 14.00 1.82 3.73
N ALA A 25 13.28 2.83 3.19
CA ALA A 25 13.06 4.11 3.85
C ALA A 25 12.00 4.05 4.97
N MET A 26 11.31 2.91 5.17
CA MET A 26 10.40 2.68 6.30
C MET A 26 11.18 2.38 7.58
N THR A 27 11.96 3.35 8.05
CA THR A 27 12.66 3.31 9.34
C THR A 27 12.16 4.40 10.26
N ARG A 28 12.23 4.16 11.57
CA ARG A 28 11.87 5.14 12.59
C ARG A 28 12.56 6.49 12.38
N GLU A 29 13.85 6.47 12.04
CA GLU A 29 14.62 7.70 11.80
C GLU A 29 14.08 8.48 10.61
N THR A 30 13.74 7.81 9.50
CA THR A 30 13.22 8.48 8.30
C THR A 30 11.83 9.07 8.56
N LEU A 31 10.97 8.35 9.30
CA LEU A 31 9.65 8.83 9.70
C LEU A 31 9.74 10.07 10.59
N GLU A 32 10.64 10.05 11.57
CA GLU A 32 10.89 11.20 12.44
C GLU A 32 11.45 12.39 11.64
N GLN A 33 12.41 12.15 10.74
CA GLN A 33 12.95 13.21 9.87
C GLN A 33 11.88 13.80 8.95
N ALA A 34 10.99 12.99 8.38
CA ALA A 34 9.90 13.46 7.53
C ALA A 34 8.89 14.30 8.32
N ARG A 35 8.51 13.85 9.53
CA ARG A 35 7.63 14.61 10.43
C ARG A 35 8.23 15.95 10.82
N GLN A 36 9.50 15.97 11.20
CA GLN A 36 10.21 17.19 11.59
C GLN A 36 10.38 18.18 10.43
N ALA A 37 10.53 17.68 9.21
CA ALA A 37 10.57 18.48 7.98
C ALA A 37 9.19 18.91 7.46
N GLY A 38 8.09 18.52 8.13
CA GLY A 38 6.73 18.75 7.62
C GLY A 38 6.48 18.15 6.23
N ALA A 39 7.22 17.11 5.86
CA ALA A 39 7.21 16.51 4.54
C ALA A 39 6.26 15.31 4.48
N TYR A 40 5.64 15.08 3.31
CA TYR A 40 4.86 13.88 3.06
C TYR A 40 5.78 12.77 2.55
N LEU A 41 5.77 11.61 3.21
CA LEU A 41 6.54 10.45 2.78
C LEU A 41 5.63 9.42 2.08
N ILE A 42 5.99 9.04 0.86
CA ILE A 42 5.37 7.96 0.11
C ILE A 42 6.38 6.84 -0.06
N THR A 43 6.12 5.69 0.56
CA THR A 43 6.97 4.50 0.42
C THR A 43 6.15 3.27 0.06
N ARG A 44 6.80 2.31 -0.59
CA ARG A 44 6.24 0.96 -0.70
C ARG A 44 6.26 0.29 0.67
N GLY A 45 5.13 -0.30 1.07
CA GLY A 45 5.07 -1.15 2.26
C GLY A 45 5.96 -2.38 2.08
N GLY A 46 6.86 -2.63 3.03
CA GLY A 46 7.66 -3.85 3.03
C GLY A 46 6.79 -5.07 3.32
N ASN A 47 6.85 -6.11 2.48
CA ASN A 47 6.04 -7.34 2.63
C ASN A 47 6.26 -8.07 3.96
N ASN A 48 7.34 -7.76 4.68
CA ASN A 48 7.67 -8.37 5.97
C ASN A 48 6.95 -7.71 7.14
N LEU A 49 6.41 -6.49 6.97
CA LEU A 49 5.77 -5.73 8.04
C LEU A 49 4.39 -6.28 8.37
N LYS A 50 4.09 -6.42 9.66
CA LYS A 50 2.79 -6.93 10.14
C LYS A 50 1.62 -6.05 9.67
N ILE A 51 1.78 -4.72 9.73
CA ILE A 51 0.76 -3.75 9.30
C ILE A 51 0.41 -3.90 7.82
N VAL A 52 1.39 -4.21 6.98
CA VAL A 52 1.20 -4.41 5.53
C VAL A 52 0.47 -5.73 5.28
N LYS A 53 0.84 -6.79 6.00
CA LYS A 53 0.15 -8.09 5.91
C LYS A 53 -1.29 -8.03 6.38
N GLN A 54 -1.57 -7.25 7.43
CA GLN A 54 -2.92 -7.04 7.93
C GLN A 54 -3.77 -6.28 6.91
N ALA A 55 -3.23 -5.21 6.33
CA ALA A 55 -3.91 -4.44 5.29
C ALA A 55 -4.15 -5.26 4.00
N ASP A 56 -3.24 -6.17 3.62
CA ASP A 56 -3.38 -7.06 2.46
C ASP A 56 -4.35 -8.24 2.71
N GLN A 57 -4.62 -8.58 3.97
CA GLN A 57 -5.55 -9.67 4.34
C GLN A 57 -6.99 -9.21 4.50
N GLN A 58 -7.22 -7.92 4.74
CA GLN A 58 -8.57 -7.38 4.69
C GLN A 58 -9.06 -7.43 3.24
N GLU A 59 -10.02 -8.32 2.97
CA GLU A 59 -10.66 -8.35 1.67
C GLU A 59 -11.30 -7.01 1.37
N ALA A 60 -11.24 -6.63 0.09
CA ALA A 60 -11.75 -5.36 -0.37
C ALA A 60 -13.30 -5.37 -0.41
N ASP A 61 -13.93 -5.41 0.75
CA ASP A 61 -15.37 -5.66 0.91
C ASP A 61 -16.28 -4.49 0.50
N GLY A 62 -15.72 -3.37 0.00
CA GLY A 62 -16.54 -2.20 -0.33
C GLY A 62 -16.06 -1.27 -1.44
N SER A 63 -14.88 -1.50 -2.05
CA SER A 63 -14.34 -0.56 -3.06
C SER A 63 -14.72 -1.01 -4.47
N SER A 64 -15.53 -0.20 -5.16
CA SER A 64 -15.89 -0.47 -6.56
C SER A 64 -14.65 -0.26 -7.45
N PRO A 65 -14.36 -1.20 -8.37
CA PRO A 65 -13.19 -1.08 -9.22
C PRO A 65 -13.32 0.10 -10.19
N GLN A 66 -12.34 1.00 -10.18
CA GLN A 66 -12.27 2.17 -11.05
C GLN A 66 -11.29 1.93 -12.21
N ALA A 67 -11.67 2.35 -13.41
CA ALA A 67 -10.77 2.42 -14.55
C ALA A 67 -10.23 3.85 -14.69
N PHE A 68 -8.91 3.99 -14.76
CA PHE A 68 -8.26 5.30 -14.97
C PHE A 68 -7.88 5.54 -16.44
N ALA A 69 -8.14 4.58 -17.33
CA ALA A 69 -7.91 4.71 -18.76
C ALA A 69 -9.14 4.23 -19.54
N THR A 70 -9.43 4.90 -20.67
CA THR A 70 -10.64 4.71 -21.47
C THR A 70 -10.60 3.48 -22.38
N SER A 71 -9.47 2.76 -22.45
CA SER A 71 -9.36 1.59 -23.33
C SER A 71 -10.06 0.36 -22.74
N ASN A 72 -10.59 -0.50 -23.60
CA ASN A 72 -11.22 -1.78 -23.23
C ASN A 72 -10.24 -2.78 -22.57
N THR A 73 -8.94 -2.53 -22.66
CA THR A 73 -7.85 -3.29 -22.03
C THR A 73 -7.28 -2.62 -20.78
N SER A 74 -7.92 -1.55 -20.30
CA SER A 74 -7.46 -0.81 -19.13
C SER A 74 -7.48 -1.67 -17.87
N ALA A 75 -6.41 -1.56 -17.08
CA ALA A 75 -6.38 -2.14 -15.76
C ALA A 75 -7.45 -1.44 -14.89
N ARG A 76 -8.23 -2.24 -14.19
CA ARG A 76 -9.16 -1.76 -13.17
C ARG A 76 -8.45 -1.81 -11.83
N TYR A 77 -8.61 -0.77 -11.05
CA TYR A 77 -7.96 -0.60 -9.76
C TYR A 77 -9.00 -0.50 -8.66
N ARG A 78 -8.72 -1.14 -7.53
CA ARG A 78 -9.44 -0.89 -6.27
C ARG A 78 -8.46 -0.28 -5.30
N VAL A 79 -8.88 0.79 -4.65
CA VAL A 79 -8.07 1.48 -3.65
C VAL A 79 -8.76 1.37 -2.31
N GLN A 80 -7.99 1.04 -1.28
CA GLN A 80 -8.43 1.02 0.10
C GLN A 80 -7.41 1.69 1.00
N GLU A 81 -7.91 2.41 1.98
CA GLU A 81 -7.10 3.17 2.92
C GLU A 81 -7.28 2.60 4.32
N PHE A 82 -6.16 2.41 5.03
CA PHE A 82 -6.14 1.92 6.41
C PHE A 82 -5.27 2.86 7.25
N ALA A 83 -5.79 3.22 8.42
CA ALA A 83 -4.97 3.83 9.45
C ALA A 83 -4.15 2.73 10.15
N ALA A 84 -2.86 2.97 10.35
CA ALA A 84 -1.99 2.05 11.07
C ALA A 84 -0.93 2.83 11.86
N ASP A 85 -0.46 2.26 12.96
CA ASP A 85 0.67 2.80 13.70
C ASP A 85 1.93 1.98 13.42
N TYR A 86 3.03 2.65 13.12
CA TYR A 86 4.33 2.00 12.89
C TYR A 86 5.45 2.83 13.51
N GLU A 87 6.31 2.18 14.31
CA GLU A 87 7.43 2.83 15.00
C GLU A 87 7.03 4.07 15.84
N GLY A 88 5.78 4.12 16.33
CA GLY A 88 5.25 5.25 17.10
C GLY A 88 4.71 6.40 16.25
N HIS A 89 4.59 6.21 14.93
CA HIS A 89 4.04 7.20 14.00
C HIS A 89 2.72 6.69 13.40
N PRO A 90 1.66 7.54 13.38
CA PRO A 90 0.45 7.23 12.66
C PRO A 90 0.72 7.31 11.15
N LEU A 91 0.39 6.25 10.44
CA LEU A 91 0.55 6.10 9.00
C LEU A 91 -0.80 5.87 8.34
N ARG A 92 -0.88 6.29 7.08
CA ARG A 92 -1.97 5.94 6.17
C ARG A 92 -1.45 4.93 5.15
N LEU A 93 -1.91 3.69 5.25
CA LEU A 93 -1.63 2.64 4.30
C LEU A 93 -2.65 2.71 3.17
N VAL A 94 -2.17 2.65 1.94
CA VAL A 94 -3.02 2.60 0.74
C VAL A 94 -2.75 1.29 0.02
N VAL A 95 -3.75 0.40 0.00
CA VAL A 95 -3.70 -0.86 -0.74
C VAL A 95 -4.34 -0.63 -2.09
N VAL A 96 -3.59 -0.94 -3.16
CA VAL A 96 -4.05 -0.81 -4.54
C VAL A 96 -4.08 -2.19 -5.19
N GLU A 97 -5.27 -2.74 -5.38
CA GLU A 97 -5.46 -3.94 -6.17
C GLU A 97 -5.57 -3.59 -7.65
N SER A 98 -4.90 -4.34 -8.53
CA SER A 98 -4.99 -4.17 -9.99
C SER A 98 -5.44 -5.46 -10.66
N SER A 99 -6.45 -5.37 -11.54
CA SER A 99 -6.94 -6.50 -12.32
C SER A 99 -5.85 -7.11 -13.22
N ALA A 100 -4.92 -6.29 -13.72
CA ALA A 100 -3.82 -6.75 -14.56
C ALA A 100 -2.72 -7.51 -13.77
N LEU A 101 -2.51 -7.15 -12.50
CA LEU A 101 -1.56 -7.86 -11.63
C LEU A 101 -2.14 -9.18 -11.11
N LYS A 102 -3.47 -9.27 -10.96
CA LYS A 102 -4.17 -10.49 -10.52
C LYS A 102 -3.95 -11.66 -11.51
N ILE A 103 -3.83 -11.35 -12.81
CA ILE A 103 -3.63 -12.35 -13.88
C ILE A 103 -2.22 -12.97 -13.84
N ARG A 104 -1.20 -12.26 -13.33
CA ARG A 104 0.18 -12.79 -13.25
C ARG A 104 0.46 -13.59 -11.97
N ARG A 105 -0.44 -13.57 -10.97
CA ARG A 105 -0.35 -14.41 -9.76
C ARG A 105 -0.86 -15.82 -10.07
N LYS A 106 -0.08 -16.62 -10.80
CA LYS A 106 -0.33 -18.07 -10.89
C LYS A 106 -0.34 -18.64 -9.45
N PRO A 107 -1.35 -19.44 -9.07
CA PRO A 107 -1.44 -19.97 -7.72
C PRO A 107 -0.27 -20.92 -7.46
N THR A 108 0.47 -20.70 -6.38
CA THR A 108 1.44 -21.67 -5.88
C THR A 108 0.67 -22.88 -5.31
N PRO A 109 1.10 -24.14 -5.56
CA PRO A 109 0.24 -25.33 -5.46
C PRO A 109 -0.33 -25.66 -4.07
N TRP A 110 0.18 -25.05 -3.01
CA TRP A 110 -0.20 -25.36 -1.62
C TRP A 110 -1.47 -24.66 -1.12
N ARG A 111 -2.00 -23.64 -1.83
CA ARG A 111 -3.21 -22.90 -1.40
C ARG A 111 -4.54 -23.53 -1.84
N SER A 112 -4.50 -24.63 -2.60
CA SER A 112 -5.67 -25.32 -3.17
C SER A 112 -6.46 -26.20 -2.19
N LYS A 113 -6.15 -26.15 -0.88
CA LYS A 113 -6.81 -26.99 0.14
C LYS A 113 -8.00 -26.32 0.86
N TRP A 114 -8.27 -25.05 0.62
CA TRP A 114 -9.42 -24.35 1.25
C TRP A 114 -10.67 -24.25 0.36
N ALA A 115 -10.56 -24.46 -0.95
CA ALA A 115 -11.69 -24.30 -1.89
C ALA A 115 -12.46 -25.61 -2.18
N ARG A 116 -12.13 -26.73 -1.51
CA ARG A 116 -12.73 -28.04 -1.79
C ARG A 116 -13.58 -28.64 -0.66
N SER A 117 -13.79 -27.93 0.45
CA SER A 117 -14.55 -28.47 1.59
C SER A 117 -15.93 -27.84 1.82
N THR A 118 -16.41 -26.94 0.95
CA THR A 118 -17.72 -26.26 1.15
C THR A 118 -18.73 -26.40 0.01
N SER A 119 -18.46 -27.20 -1.03
CA SER A 119 -19.44 -27.49 -2.08
C SER A 119 -19.53 -28.99 -2.35
N GLY A 120 -20.49 -29.65 -1.71
CA GLY A 120 -20.75 -31.08 -1.97
C GLY A 120 -21.69 -31.77 -1.00
N SER A 121 -22.76 -31.11 -0.55
CA SER A 121 -23.87 -31.78 0.14
C SER A 121 -25.14 -31.76 -0.73
N ARG A 122 -25.64 -32.98 -1.00
CA ARG A 122 -27.02 -33.35 -1.45
C ARG A 122 -27.38 -32.90 -2.89
N LYS A 123 -28.10 -33.65 -3.73
CA LYS A 123 -28.94 -34.89 -3.72
C LYS A 123 -29.25 -35.18 -5.22
N PRO A 124 -30.07 -36.17 -5.66
CA PRO A 124 -31.00 -37.07 -4.95
C PRO A 124 -30.52 -38.51 -4.80
#